data_AF-A0A4V6NB10-F1
#
_entry.id   AF-A0A4V6NB10-F1
#
_cell.length_a   1.000
_cell.length_b   1.000
_cell.length_c   1.000
_cell.angle_alpha   90.00
_cell.angle_beta   90.00
_cell.angle_gamma   90.00
#
_symmetry.space_group_name_H-M   'P 1'
#
loop_
_entity.id
_entity.type
_entity.pdbx_description
1 polymer ?
#
loop_
_entity_poly.entity_id
_entity_poly.type
_entity_poly.pdbx_seq_one_letter_code
_entity_poly.pdbx_strand_id
1 'polypeptide(L)'
;MDSVAFTGASHTAKALLLELGRQLNGRNNGHLQLTESWLIKRGWSRNTPARARAELIERGLIVQTRQGGRNIGASLYAVTWLSINNYVGLDIGPRNYHPGAWALMENLNLAEAVERPTPKPGKPGISAAITGRNT
;
A
#
# COMPACT_ATOMS: atom_id res chain seq x y z
N MET A 1 -5.89 -11.40 1.93
CA MET A 1 -4.61 -10.92 1.36
C MET A 1 -4.81 -10.42 -0.07
N ASP A 2 -6.07 -10.25 -0.48
CA ASP A 2 -6.46 -10.13 -1.88
C ASP A 2 -6.76 -8.68 -2.25
N SER A 3 -6.34 -7.73 -1.40
CA SER A 3 -6.52 -6.31 -1.65
C SER A 3 -5.60 -5.80 -2.74
N VAL A 4 -6.03 -4.76 -3.45
CA VAL A 4 -5.22 -4.08 -4.48
C VAL A 4 -3.90 -3.57 -3.89
N ALA A 5 -3.96 -3.03 -2.67
CA ALA A 5 -2.80 -2.55 -1.95
C ALA A 5 -1.74 -3.65 -1.77
N PHE A 6 -2.14 -4.84 -1.27
CA PHE A 6 -1.21 -5.93 -1.02
C PHE A 6 -0.76 -6.63 -2.31
N THR A 7 -1.69 -6.97 -3.20
CA THR A 7 -1.40 -7.71 -4.43
C THR A 7 -0.40 -6.94 -5.31
N GLY A 8 -0.60 -5.64 -5.47
CA GLY A 8 0.29 -4.78 -6.25
C GLY A 8 1.64 -4.49 -5.59
N ALA A 9 1.83 -4.77 -4.29
CA ALA A 9 3.08 -4.48 -3.60
C ALA A 9 4.25 -5.32 -4.12
N SER A 10 5.43 -4.72 -4.18
CA SER A 10 6.65 -5.41 -4.56
C SER A 10 7.02 -6.53 -3.57
N HIS A 11 7.82 -7.49 -4.03
CA HIS A 11 8.30 -8.61 -3.21
C HIS A 11 9.05 -8.12 -1.96
N THR A 12 9.82 -7.04 -2.08
CA THR A 12 10.56 -6.45 -0.96
C THR A 12 9.63 -5.73 0.01
N ALA A 13 8.60 -5.03 -0.46
CA ALA A 13 7.55 -4.46 0.39
C ALA A 13 6.79 -5.55 1.16
N LYS A 14 6.39 -6.62 0.48
CA LYS A 14 5.74 -7.79 1.11
C LYS A 14 6.64 -8.43 2.18
N ALA A 15 7.93 -8.64 1.88
CA ALA A 15 8.88 -9.17 2.85
C ALA A 15 9.07 -8.24 4.08
N LEU A 16 9.10 -6.92 3.86
CA LEU A 16 9.24 -5.95 4.95
C LEU A 16 7.98 -5.91 5.82
N LEU A 17 6.82 -6.08 5.20
CA LEU A 17 5.54 -6.19 5.89
C LEU A 17 5.48 -7.44 6.78
N LEU A 18 6.05 -8.56 6.34
CA LEU A 18 6.19 -9.76 7.17
C LEU A 18 7.10 -9.53 8.37
N GLU A 19 8.16 -8.73 8.22
CA GLU A 19 9.05 -8.39 9.34
C GLU A 19 8.35 -7.48 10.39
N LEU A 20 7.44 -6.60 9.96
CA LEU A 20 6.53 -5.91 10.87
C LEU A 20 5.54 -6.88 11.52
N GLY A 21 4.95 -7.78 10.73
CA GLY A 21 4.03 -8.80 11.22
C GLY A 21 4.62 -9.65 12.33
N ARG A 22 5.90 -10.01 12.21
CA ARG A 22 6.65 -10.79 13.22
C ARG A 22 6.86 -10.05 14.55
N GLN A 23 6.81 -8.71 14.54
CA GLN A 23 6.92 -7.92 15.77
C GLN A 23 5.60 -7.83 16.52
N LEU A 24 4.46 -8.09 15.88
CA LEU A 24 3.16 -7.96 16.50
C LEU A 24 2.97 -8.96 17.64
N ASN A 25 2.51 -8.45 18.79
CA ASN A 25 2.15 -9.25 19.96
C ASN A 25 0.69 -9.05 20.40
N GLY A 26 -0.13 -8.42 19.54
CA GLY A 26 -1.53 -8.10 19.80
C GLY A 26 -1.77 -6.82 20.60
N ARG A 27 -0.72 -6.18 21.15
CA ARG A 27 -0.84 -4.95 21.97
C ARG A 27 0.10 -3.82 21.54
N ASN A 28 1.06 -4.10 20.68
CA ASN A 28 2.12 -3.17 20.26
C ASN A 28 1.95 -2.61 18.84
N ASN A 29 0.78 -2.78 18.22
CA ASN A 29 0.54 -2.12 16.95
C ASN A 29 0.58 -0.60 17.18
N GLY A 30 1.44 0.11 16.44
CA GLY A 30 1.81 1.50 16.75
C GLY A 30 3.27 1.67 17.19
N HIS A 31 3.89 0.63 17.73
CA HIS A 31 5.26 0.67 18.27
C HIS A 31 6.21 -0.28 17.53
N LEU A 32 5.94 -0.56 16.25
CA LEU A 32 6.77 -1.43 15.43
C LEU A 32 7.95 -0.65 14.86
N GLN A 33 9.13 -1.27 14.77
CA GLN A 33 10.35 -0.61 14.29
C GLN A 33 10.87 -1.22 12.99
N LEU A 34 11.48 -0.37 12.17
CA LEU A 34 12.20 -0.74 10.95
C LEU A 34 13.61 -0.12 10.97
N THR A 35 14.29 -0.21 12.12
CA THR A 35 15.64 0.34 12.27
C THR A 35 16.62 -0.42 11.40
N GLU A 36 17.50 0.32 10.71
CA GLU A 36 18.50 -0.24 9.81
C GLU A 36 19.41 -1.24 10.52
N SER A 37 19.90 -0.89 11.72
CA SER A 37 20.78 -1.75 12.52
C SER A 37 20.14 -3.10 12.88
N TRP A 38 18.82 -3.13 13.01
CA TRP A 38 18.08 -4.35 13.29
C TRP A 38 17.80 -5.15 12.02
N LEU A 39 17.39 -4.48 10.93
CA LEU A 39 17.12 -5.12 9.64
C LEU A 39 18.39 -5.74 9.02
N ILE A 40 19.56 -5.10 9.18
CA ILE A 40 20.84 -5.67 8.72
C ILE A 40 21.10 -7.02 9.37
N LYS A 41 20.85 -7.16 10.68
CA LYS A 41 20.99 -8.45 11.41
C LYS A 41 20.04 -9.53 10.92
N ARG A 42 19.00 -9.13 10.17
CA ARG A 42 17.97 -9.99 9.60
C ARG A 42 18.22 -10.28 8.11
N GLY A 43 19.38 -9.90 7.58
CA GLY A 43 19.78 -10.16 6.19
C GLY A 43 19.31 -9.10 5.19
N TRP A 44 18.81 -7.95 5.65
CA TRP A 44 18.43 -6.87 4.74
C TRP A 44 19.64 -6.04 4.30
N SER A 45 19.62 -5.62 3.04
CA SER A 45 20.51 -4.57 2.55
C SER A 45 20.12 -3.21 3.16
N ARG A 46 21.03 -2.22 3.10
CA ARG A 46 20.77 -0.88 3.66
C ARG A 46 19.68 -0.10 2.91
N ASN A 47 19.67 -0.18 1.57
CA ASN A 47 18.84 0.68 0.73
C ASN A 47 17.45 0.11 0.44
N THR A 48 17.31 -1.21 0.42
CA THR A 48 16.04 -1.89 0.07
C THR A 48 14.90 -1.54 1.03
N PRO A 49 15.09 -1.54 2.37
CA PRO A 49 14.02 -1.22 3.33
C PRO A 49 13.45 0.19 3.17
N ALA A 50 14.27 1.17 2.81
CA ALA A 50 13.81 2.56 2.67
C ALA A 50 12.76 2.70 1.56
N ARG A 51 13.03 2.08 0.40
CA ARG A 51 12.10 2.06 -0.75
C ARG A 51 10.85 1.22 -0.46
N ALA A 52 11.04 0.01 0.08
CA ALA A 52 9.95 -0.88 0.45
C ALA A 52 9.00 -0.24 1.49
N ARG A 53 9.55 0.47 2.48
CA ARG A 53 8.76 1.23 3.47
C ARG A 53 7.95 2.35 2.82
N ALA A 54 8.56 3.14 1.94
CA ALA A 54 7.85 4.23 1.25
C ALA A 54 6.66 3.68 0.45
N GLU A 55 6.87 2.58 -0.28
CA GLU A 55 5.82 1.88 -1.01
C GLU A 55 4.69 1.37 -0.09
N LEU A 56 5.04 0.78 1.07
CA LEU A 56 4.02 0.32 2.02
C LEU A 56 3.18 1.46 2.60
N ILE A 57 3.77 2.65 2.80
CA ILE A 57 3.06 3.85 3.26
C ILE A 57 2.14 4.37 2.16
N GLU A 58 2.64 4.50 0.92
CA GLU A 58 1.87 4.94 -0.24
C GLU A 58 0.64 4.04 -0.49
N ARG A 59 0.81 2.73 -0.34
CA ARG A 59 -0.27 1.74 -0.47
C ARG A 59 -1.21 1.68 0.73
N GLY A 60 -0.96 2.47 1.77
CA GLY A 60 -1.75 2.48 3.00
C GLY A 60 -1.69 1.16 3.79
N LEU A 61 -0.70 0.29 3.55
CA LEU A 61 -0.53 -0.97 4.30
C LEU A 61 0.07 -0.73 5.69
N ILE A 62 0.89 0.32 5.80
CA ILE A 62 1.45 0.78 7.07
C ILE A 62 1.32 2.29 7.19
N VAL A 63 1.40 2.81 8.41
CA VAL A 63 1.52 4.23 8.68
C VAL A 63 2.68 4.48 9.64
N GLN A 64 3.38 5.59 9.46
CA GLN A 64 4.37 6.04 10.44
C GLN A 64 3.65 6.69 11.62
N THR A 65 3.85 6.14 12.81
CA THR A 65 3.20 6.59 14.05
C THR A 65 4.08 7.51 14.88
N ARG A 66 5.39 7.46 14.66
CA ARG A 66 6.35 8.36 15.30
C ARG A 66 7.53 8.67 14.38
N GLN A 67 7.94 9.92 14.32
CA GLN A 67 9.17 10.35 13.67
C GLN A 67 10.38 10.06 14.56
N GLY A 68 11.26 9.19 14.05
CA GLY A 68 12.58 8.96 14.63
C GLY A 68 13.59 10.00 14.19
N GLY A 69 14.78 9.94 14.81
CA GLY A 69 15.87 10.85 14.49
C GLY A 69 17.09 10.63 15.37
N ARG A 70 18.16 11.35 15.04
CA ARG A 70 19.38 11.35 15.85
C ARG A 70 19.04 11.86 17.26
N ASN A 71 19.38 11.07 18.27
CA ASN A 71 19.06 11.30 19.70
C ASN A 71 17.57 11.22 20.09
N ILE A 72 16.66 10.91 19.17
CA ILE A 72 15.20 10.78 19.42
C ILE A 72 14.76 9.31 19.42
N GLY A 73 15.54 8.45 18.75
CA GLY A 73 15.31 7.02 18.63
C GLY A 73 14.71 6.63 17.29
N ALA A 74 14.20 5.39 17.22
CA ALA A 74 13.66 4.80 16.02
C ALA A 74 12.31 5.41 15.60
N SER A 75 12.08 5.57 14.30
CA SER A 75 10.73 5.76 13.78
C SER A 75 9.87 4.55 14.12
N LEU A 76 8.62 4.80 14.47
CA LEU A 76 7.65 3.77 14.79
C LEU A 76 6.58 3.68 13.71
N TYR A 77 6.01 2.50 13.55
CA TYR A 77 5.04 2.18 12.52
C TYR A 77 3.89 1.34 13.09
N ALA A 78 2.75 1.40 12.40
CA ALA A 78 1.60 0.54 12.61
C ALA A 78 1.19 -0.11 11.29
N VAL A 79 0.66 -1.33 11.36
CA VAL A 79 -0.10 -1.91 10.25
C VAL A 79 -1.52 -1.34 10.29
N THR A 80 -2.14 -1.15 9.13
CA THR A 80 -3.43 -0.46 9.03
C THR A 80 -4.64 -1.38 9.12
N TRP A 81 -4.48 -2.71 9.05
CA TRP A 81 -5.58 -3.67 9.23
C TRP A 81 -5.85 -4.07 10.69
N LEU A 82 -5.07 -3.56 11.65
CA LEU A 82 -5.27 -3.78 13.08
C LEU A 82 -5.44 -2.43 13.78
N SER A 83 -6.27 -2.34 14.82
CA SER A 83 -6.34 -1.12 15.63
C SER A 83 -5.02 -0.83 16.37
N ILE A 84 -4.80 0.43 16.74
CA ILE A 84 -3.77 0.82 17.71
C ILE A 84 -4.45 0.90 19.08
N ASN A 85 -4.01 0.09 20.04
CA ASN A 85 -4.58 0.07 21.40
C ASN A 85 -3.89 1.05 22.35
N ASN A 86 -2.64 1.41 22.05
CA ASN A 86 -1.83 2.29 22.88
C ASN A 86 -1.25 3.41 22.03
N TYR A 87 -1.61 4.66 22.34
CA TYR A 87 -1.08 5.84 21.67
C TYR A 87 0.00 6.56 22.47
N VAL A 88 0.39 6.05 23.64
CA VAL A 88 1.44 6.65 24.46
C VAL A 88 2.77 6.66 23.70
N GLY A 89 3.34 7.87 23.57
CA GLY A 89 4.61 8.09 22.88
C GLY A 89 4.51 8.07 21.36
N LEU A 90 3.32 8.09 20.76
CA LEU A 90 3.13 8.24 19.31
C LEU A 90 2.86 9.72 18.97
N ASP A 91 3.21 10.12 17.75
CA ASP A 91 2.96 11.47 17.22
C ASP A 91 1.54 11.60 16.65
N ILE A 92 0.86 10.47 16.41
CA ILE A 92 -0.51 10.42 15.92
C ILE A 92 -1.49 10.08 17.05
N GLY A 93 -2.71 10.62 16.97
CA GLY A 93 -3.82 10.23 17.85
C GLY A 93 -4.86 9.36 17.14
N PRO A 94 -5.89 8.89 17.86
CA PRO A 94 -6.98 8.08 17.28
C PRO A 94 -7.68 8.73 16.09
N ARG A 95 -7.79 10.07 16.07
CA ARG A 95 -8.43 10.82 14.97
C ARG A 95 -7.59 10.85 13.69
N ASN A 96 -6.28 10.68 13.80
CA ASN A 96 -5.33 10.72 12.69
C ASN A 96 -4.98 9.32 12.17
N TYR A 97 -5.50 8.29 12.83
CA TYR A 97 -5.29 6.91 12.45
C TYR A 97 -6.51 6.40 11.70
N HIS A 98 -6.29 5.84 10.51
CA HIS A 98 -7.34 5.27 9.67
C HIS A 98 -7.16 3.74 9.57
N PRO A 99 -7.85 2.96 10.43
CA PRO A 99 -7.95 1.52 10.24
C PRO A 99 -8.54 1.23 8.86
N GLY A 100 -7.97 0.27 8.15
CA GLY A 100 -8.40 -0.10 6.80
C GLY A 100 -7.88 0.82 5.69
N ALA A 101 -6.89 1.70 5.94
CA ALA A 101 -6.36 2.60 4.91
C ALA A 101 -5.92 1.90 3.60
N TRP A 102 -5.51 0.64 3.67
CA TRP A 102 -5.18 -0.19 2.51
C TRP A 102 -6.35 -0.38 1.52
N ALA A 103 -7.60 -0.30 1.99
CA ALA A 103 -8.79 -0.45 1.16
C ALA A 103 -9.08 0.81 0.31
N LEU A 104 -8.50 1.97 0.65
CA LEU A 104 -8.66 3.18 -0.14
C LEU A 104 -8.08 3.03 -1.56
N MET A 105 -7.06 2.19 -1.73
CA MET A 105 -6.50 1.85 -3.04
C MET A 105 -7.50 1.11 -3.95
N GLU A 106 -8.44 0.37 -3.37
CA GLU A 106 -9.51 -0.29 -4.15
C GLU A 106 -10.49 0.76 -4.69
N ASN A 107 -10.84 1.76 -3.87
CA ASN A 107 -11.73 2.84 -4.26
C ASN A 107 -11.11 3.77 -5.32
N LEU A 108 -9.80 4.04 -5.23
CA LEU A 108 -9.07 4.79 -6.25
C LEU A 108 -9.07 4.05 -7.60
N ASN A 109 -8.79 2.74 -7.59
CA ASN A 109 -8.86 1.92 -8.80
C ASN A 109 -10.26 1.90 -9.41
N LEU A 110 -11.32 1.85 -8.57
CA LEU A 110 -12.70 1.91 -9.05
C LEU A 110 -13.03 3.28 -9.66
N ALA A 111 -12.60 4.37 -9.05
CA ALA A 111 -12.79 5.72 -9.58
C ALA A 111 -12.08 5.91 -10.93
N GLU A 112 -10.80 5.50 -11.03
CA GLU A 112 -10.05 5.53 -12.28
C GLU A 112 -10.69 4.65 -13.37
N ALA A 113 -11.25 3.50 -13.00
CA ALA A 113 -11.93 2.62 -13.94
C ALA A 113 -13.21 3.25 -14.50
N VAL A 114 -13.93 4.06 -13.71
CA VAL A 114 -15.12 4.80 -14.14
C VAL A 114 -14.75 6.00 -15.01
N GLU A 115 -13.64 6.68 -14.73
CA GLU A 115 -13.20 7.87 -15.49
C GLU A 115 -12.54 7.53 -16.83
N ARG A 116 -12.09 6.29 -17.06
CA ARG A 116 -11.57 5.89 -18.38
C ARG A 116 -12.66 6.09 -19.43
N PRO A 117 -12.43 6.91 -20.48
CA PRO A 117 -13.42 7.12 -21.51
C PRO A 117 -13.75 5.77 -22.15
N THR A 118 -15.03 5.40 -22.10
CA THR A 118 -15.52 4.19 -22.77
C THR A 118 -15.03 4.19 -24.21
N PRO A 119 -14.48 3.06 -24.72
CA PRO A 119 -14.07 2.98 -26.11
C PRO A 119 -15.27 3.39 -26.97
N LYS A 120 -15.08 4.47 -27.76
CA LYS A 120 -16.13 4.98 -28.65
C LYS A 120 -16.64 3.80 -29.48
N PRO A 121 -17.96 3.56 -29.56
CA PRO A 121 -18.48 2.49 -30.41
C PRO A 121 -17.92 2.70 -31.82
N GLY A 122 -17.18 1.71 -32.30
CA GLY A 122 -16.56 1.73 -33.62
C GLY A 122 -17.64 2.03 -34.65
N LYS A 123 -17.38 3.00 -35.53
CA LYS A 123 -18.31 3.35 -36.61
C LYS A 123 -18.71 2.07 -37.34
N PRO A 124 -20.00 1.75 -37.51
CA PRO A 124 -20.39 0.62 -38.34
C PRO A 124 -19.82 0.83 -39.74
N GLY A 125 -18.97 -0.10 -40.17
CA GLY A 125 -18.40 -0.12 -41.50
C GLY A 125 -19.53 -0.16 -42.52
N ILE A 126 -19.53 0.81 -43.43
CA ILE A 126 -20.48 0.88 -44.54
C ILE A 126 -20.16 -0.32 -45.45
N SER A 127 -20.99 -1.36 -45.41
CA SER A 127 -20.91 -2.45 -46.37
C SER A 127 -21.42 -1.92 -47.71
N ALA A 128 -20.50 -1.63 -48.62
CA ALA A 128 -20.83 -1.20 -49.98
C ALA A 128 -21.55 -2.34 -50.72
N ALA A 129 -22.73 -2.03 -51.25
CA ALA A 129 -23.50 -2.92 -52.10
C ALA A 129 -22.74 -3.19 -53.41
N ILE A 130 -22.46 -4.46 -53.69
CA ILE A 130 -21.98 -4.89 -55.01
C ILE A 130 -23.22 -5.21 -55.85
N THR A 131 -23.58 -4.27 -56.72
CA THR A 131 -24.49 -4.49 -57.85
C THR A 131 -23.84 -5.46 -58.82
N GLY A 132 -24.31 -6.71 -58.83
CA GLY A 132 -24.01 -7.71 -59.85
C GLY A 132 -25.24 -7.91 -60.74
N ARG A 133 -25.28 -7.17 -61.85
CA ARG A 133 -26.16 -7.43 -62.99
C ARG A 133 -25.59 -8.66 -63.71
N ASN A 134 -26.39 -9.70 -63.95
CA ASN A 134 -26.11 -10.64 -65.05
C ASN A 134 -27.39 -11.32 -65.53
N THR A 135 -27.63 -11.08 -66.83
CA THR A 135 -28.40 -11.85 -67.84
C THR A 135 -29.81 -12.30 -67.51
#